data_AF-H1VCK5-F1
#
_entry.id   AF-H1VCK5-F1
#
_cell.length_a   1.000
_cell.length_b   1.000
_cell.length_c   1.000
_cell.angle_alpha   90.00
_cell.angle_beta   90.00
_cell.angle_gamma   90.00
#
_symmetry.space_group_name_H-M   'P 1'
#
loop_
_entity.id
_entity.type
_entity.pdbx_description
1 polymer ?
#
loop_
_entity_poly.entity_id
_entity_poly.type
_entity_poly.pdbx_seq_one_letter_code
_entity_poly.pdbx_strand_id
1 'polypeptide(L)'
;MFTFFWVKREGNHQVMISSADYKTYKKWLAKGRSRGYASTHVSATGPAKEAVFAGVMEKADVGKWSQECGLAKPEKLHPARDFSRVVKDFSAYGTPNNRRYCVLVHENMGNAKETIFYNTNGPEGFAAIYKSELKKPIWRPAHLFVADDKRIIPHFADDWVGEWKAATDLTADELDAEIKLQQQGRLRPIHLDGAGTGKDTRFAVIFAETDVPEARKWTVTGKQGEQAMTERLDSIMQAWMKKNGVRQAQFAAAVQGEIILERSYTWAESNRAIVEPDDIFFVVSLSKMFTHAAVYNLIQAGKLDYSTRVYDVLGYKQAKDPRALSTTVSQLLDHSAGFDRSISPDIGFQFRKVSESFHNNKRPANLRDMIEFQLTKTLDFKPGSRSSYSNYGTMLLGYLITNITEQPYMDFLKENVLEGLDVRIYETAAEKHVNDRIVQETRFSGLDATHPESLQKVPYIFGGDGSIKEEVAPSFGLAASASTIARFIGKHAVWGTGEREVGNRQGGLPAARAMAVSEASGIDWAVTINTQDFVTDKETTVLRDRLLKPLFSEPKSCFSWLRRFCAGV
;
A
#
# COMPACT_ATOMS: atom_id res chain seq x y z
N MET A 1 -2.87 40.50 2.44
CA MET A 1 -4.11 40.56 3.24
C MET A 1 -4.55 39.12 3.46
N PHE A 2 -4.94 38.73 4.67
CA PHE A 2 -5.45 37.38 4.92
C PHE A 2 -6.96 37.34 4.70
N THR A 3 -7.44 36.26 4.10
CA THR A 3 -8.89 35.98 3.97
C THR A 3 -9.22 34.83 4.90
N PHE A 4 -10.30 34.97 5.69
CA PHE A 4 -10.78 33.93 6.58
C PHE A 4 -12.15 33.44 6.10
N PHE A 5 -12.32 32.13 6.04
CA PHE A 5 -13.62 31.48 5.82
C PHE A 5 -14.07 30.82 7.13
N TRP A 6 -15.34 30.99 7.46
CA TRP A 6 -15.92 30.55 8.73
C TRP A 6 -16.99 29.52 8.49
N VAL A 7 -16.89 28.40 9.20
CA VAL A 7 -17.95 27.39 9.29
C VAL A 7 -18.52 27.44 10.69
N LYS A 8 -19.80 27.78 10.83
CA LYS A 8 -20.48 27.82 12.13
C LYS A 8 -20.72 26.38 12.60
N ARG A 9 -20.14 26.02 13.75
CA ARG A 9 -20.26 24.69 14.36
C ARG A 9 -20.38 24.81 15.88
N GLU A 10 -20.97 23.79 16.49
CA GLU A 10 -20.70 23.53 17.90
C GLU A 10 -19.24 23.07 18.03
N GLY A 11 -18.49 23.63 18.96
CA GLY A 11 -17.07 23.37 19.03
C GLY A 11 -16.35 24.04 20.18
N ASN A 12 -15.05 23.78 20.23
CA ASN A 12 -14.17 24.26 21.29
C ASN A 12 -13.92 25.76 21.16
N HIS A 13 -13.63 26.41 22.29
CA HIS A 13 -13.22 27.81 22.28
C HIS A 13 -11.95 27.99 21.43
N GLN A 14 -11.98 28.99 20.54
CA GLN A 14 -10.91 29.27 19.59
C GLN A 14 -10.24 30.61 19.90
N VAL A 15 -8.95 30.74 19.58
CA VAL A 15 -8.21 31.99 19.61
C VAL A 15 -7.50 32.19 18.29
N MET A 16 -7.37 33.43 17.87
CA MET A 16 -6.81 33.79 16.57
C MET A 16 -5.73 34.86 16.69
N ILE A 17 -4.89 34.90 15.67
CA ILE A 17 -4.04 36.04 15.36
C ILE A 17 -3.96 36.21 13.85
N SER A 18 -3.82 37.46 13.39
CA SER A 18 -3.65 37.79 11.98
C SER A 18 -2.71 38.97 11.84
N SER A 19 -2.06 39.09 10.67
CA SER A 19 -1.18 40.22 10.34
C SER A 19 -0.04 40.44 11.34
N ALA A 20 0.44 39.37 11.98
CA ALA A 20 1.50 39.43 12.97
C ALA A 20 2.88 39.23 12.32
N ASP A 21 3.90 39.93 12.81
CA ASP A 21 5.29 39.56 12.51
C ASP A 21 5.65 38.21 13.18
N TYR A 22 6.77 37.63 12.77
CA TYR A 22 7.18 36.31 13.28
C TYR A 22 7.39 36.29 14.81
N LYS A 23 7.92 37.38 15.38
CA LYS A 23 8.22 37.48 16.82
C LYS A 23 6.93 37.47 17.64
N THR A 24 5.93 38.21 17.19
CA THR A 24 4.60 38.33 17.80
C THR A 24 3.85 37.01 17.66
N TYR A 25 3.87 36.42 16.47
CA TYR A 25 3.24 35.13 16.19
C TYR A 25 3.77 34.01 17.09
N LYS A 26 5.10 33.91 17.23
CA LYS A 26 5.73 32.94 18.15
C LYS A 26 5.30 33.11 19.61
N LYS A 27 5.22 34.36 20.09
CA LYS A 27 4.77 34.64 21.47
C LYS A 27 3.31 34.22 21.66
N TRP A 28 2.46 34.49 20.67
CA TRP A 28 1.06 34.08 20.68
C TRP A 28 0.92 32.55 20.72
N LEU A 29 1.65 31.82 19.86
CA LEU A 29 1.68 30.35 19.87
C LEU A 29 2.10 29.78 21.23
N ALA A 30 3.18 30.32 21.83
CA ALA A 30 3.65 29.87 23.13
C ALA A 30 2.63 30.12 24.25
N LYS A 31 1.96 31.28 24.23
CA LYS A 31 0.91 31.63 25.20
C LYS A 31 -0.36 30.77 25.02
N GLY A 32 -0.74 30.45 23.79
CA GLY A 32 -1.86 29.55 23.53
C GLY A 32 -1.55 28.14 24.05
N ARG A 33 -0.35 27.63 23.75
CA ARG A 33 0.12 26.32 24.21
C ARG A 33 0.12 26.21 25.74
N SER A 34 0.62 27.22 26.46
CA SER A 34 0.61 27.21 27.94
C SER A 34 -0.80 27.26 28.55
N ARG A 35 -1.81 27.67 27.78
CA ARG A 35 -3.23 27.68 28.18
C ARG A 35 -4.01 26.46 27.68
N GLY A 36 -3.33 25.44 27.15
CA GLY A 36 -3.94 24.21 26.67
C GLY A 36 -4.61 24.32 25.30
N TYR A 37 -4.24 25.31 24.48
CA TYR A 37 -4.68 25.36 23.09
C TYR A 37 -3.70 24.60 22.19
N ALA A 38 -4.24 23.88 21.21
CA ALA A 38 -3.52 23.29 20.09
C ALA A 38 -3.67 24.17 18.86
N SER A 39 -2.57 24.42 18.13
CA SER A 39 -2.66 25.12 16.85
C SER A 39 -3.38 24.24 15.84
N THR A 40 -4.35 24.79 15.10
CA THR A 40 -5.14 24.05 14.11
C THR A 40 -4.96 24.57 12.70
N HIS A 41 -4.58 25.84 12.54
CA HIS A 41 -4.35 26.47 11.25
C HIS A 41 -3.16 27.43 11.29
N VAL A 42 -2.40 27.50 10.20
CA VAL A 42 -1.28 28.42 9.99
C VAL A 42 -1.26 28.93 8.55
N SER A 43 -1.12 30.25 8.41
CA SER A 43 -0.88 30.89 7.12
C SER A 43 0.24 31.93 7.25
N ALA A 44 1.09 32.00 6.22
CA ALA A 44 2.16 32.98 6.11
C ALA A 44 2.25 33.46 4.65
N THR A 45 2.53 34.75 4.45
CA THR A 45 2.69 35.32 3.10
C THR A 45 3.68 36.48 3.13
N GLY A 46 4.26 36.79 1.98
CA GLY A 46 5.21 37.88 1.78
C GLY A 46 6.68 37.42 1.83
N PRO A 47 7.62 38.34 1.56
CA PRO A 47 9.05 38.05 1.56
C PRO A 47 9.50 37.46 2.89
N ALA A 48 10.43 36.48 2.87
CA ALA A 48 10.79 35.71 4.08
C ALA A 48 11.22 36.54 5.31
N LYS A 49 11.77 37.75 5.10
CA LYS A 49 12.19 38.67 6.18
C LYS A 49 11.07 39.56 6.71
N GLU A 50 10.02 39.76 5.92
CA GLU A 50 8.90 40.68 6.16
C GLU A 50 7.56 39.94 6.16
N ALA A 51 7.61 38.61 6.27
CA ALA A 51 6.44 37.77 6.21
C ALA A 51 5.50 38.10 7.36
N VAL A 52 4.21 38.17 7.03
CA VAL A 52 3.14 38.28 8.00
C VAL A 52 2.54 36.89 8.23
N PHE A 53 2.05 36.66 9.45
CA PHE A 53 1.54 35.37 9.89
C PHE A 53 0.12 35.51 10.42
N ALA A 54 -0.67 34.48 10.16
CA ALA A 54 -1.99 34.24 10.74
C ALA A 54 -2.08 32.81 11.29
N GLY A 55 -2.96 32.61 12.26
CA GLY A 55 -3.19 31.28 12.79
C GLY A 55 -4.42 31.20 13.68
N VAL A 56 -4.88 29.96 13.86
CA VAL A 56 -5.99 29.59 14.74
C VAL A 56 -5.49 28.54 15.72
N MET A 57 -5.85 28.69 16.99
CA MET A 57 -5.69 27.63 17.98
C MET A 57 -7.00 27.33 18.67
N GLU A 58 -7.18 26.08 19.06
CA GLU A 58 -8.42 25.55 19.64
C GLU A 58 -8.09 24.68 20.84
N LYS A 59 -9.01 24.54 21.80
CA LYS A 59 -8.91 23.49 22.82
C LYS A 59 -9.28 22.13 22.22
N ALA A 60 -8.48 21.64 21.29
CA ALA A 60 -8.71 20.36 20.61
C ALA A 60 -8.20 19.17 21.44
N ASP A 61 -8.77 18.00 21.20
CA ASP A 61 -8.33 16.72 21.77
C ASP A 61 -7.09 16.19 21.03
N VAL A 62 -5.99 16.94 21.15
CA VAL A 62 -4.70 16.62 20.55
C VAL A 62 -3.63 16.76 21.62
N GLY A 63 -3.11 15.63 22.08
CA GLY A 63 -2.09 15.54 23.13
C GLY A 63 -0.71 15.97 22.65
N LYS A 64 -0.37 15.72 21.37
CA LYS A 64 0.95 16.07 20.79
C LYS A 64 0.82 16.80 19.47
N TRP A 65 1.36 18.02 19.42
CA TRP A 65 1.48 18.80 18.19
C TRP A 65 2.74 19.68 18.18
N SER A 66 3.25 19.95 16.99
CA SER A 66 4.33 20.90 16.77
C SER A 66 4.08 21.77 15.55
N GLN A 67 4.44 23.04 15.66
CA GLN A 67 4.40 23.97 14.56
C GLN A 67 5.74 24.68 14.46
N GLU A 68 6.33 24.66 13.27
CA GLU A 68 7.59 25.35 13.01
C GLU A 68 7.50 26.14 11.71
N CYS A 69 7.95 27.39 11.77
CA CYS A 69 7.95 28.34 10.67
C CYS A 69 9.38 28.81 10.37
N GLY A 70 9.62 29.28 9.15
CA GLY A 70 10.96 29.66 8.70
C GLY A 70 11.79 28.47 8.24
N LEU A 71 11.17 27.32 8.00
CA LEU A 71 11.84 26.12 7.50
C LEU A 71 12.28 26.35 6.05
N ALA A 72 13.51 25.99 5.70
CA ALA A 72 13.95 25.86 4.30
C ALA A 72 13.65 24.47 3.73
N LYS A 73 13.54 23.48 4.61
CA LYS A 73 13.35 22.06 4.32
C LYS A 73 12.16 21.54 5.15
N PRO A 74 10.93 21.62 4.64
CA PRO A 74 9.72 21.30 5.39
C PRO A 74 9.62 19.81 5.76
N GLU A 75 10.26 18.94 4.99
CA GLU A 75 10.33 17.49 5.22
C GLU A 75 11.01 17.09 6.54
N LYS A 76 11.72 18.01 7.19
CA LYS A 76 12.31 17.77 8.52
C LYS A 76 11.27 17.63 9.62
N LEU A 77 10.16 18.38 9.55
CA LEU A 77 9.11 18.34 10.57
C LEU A 77 8.11 17.21 10.31
N HIS A 78 7.99 16.80 9.04
CA HIS A 78 7.16 15.70 8.61
C HIS A 78 7.94 14.81 7.61
N PRO A 79 8.75 13.86 8.11
CA PRO A 79 9.46 12.92 7.27
C PRO A 79 8.48 11.99 6.55
N ALA A 80 8.74 11.72 5.27
CA ALA A 80 7.85 10.90 4.46
C ALA A 80 7.57 9.49 5.00
N ARG A 81 8.33 8.99 5.99
CA ARG A 81 8.16 7.65 6.58
C ARG A 81 7.64 7.67 8.02
N ASP A 82 7.36 8.85 8.58
CA ASP A 82 6.75 8.96 9.91
C ASP A 82 5.24 8.90 9.78
N PHE A 83 4.66 7.84 10.31
CA PHE A 83 3.21 7.62 10.34
C PHE A 83 2.58 8.04 11.67
N SER A 84 3.39 8.37 12.68
CA SER A 84 2.91 8.77 14.00
C SER A 84 2.38 10.21 14.03
N ARG A 85 2.60 10.96 12.95
CA ARG A 85 2.21 12.36 12.79
C ARG A 85 1.58 12.57 11.42
N VAL A 86 0.75 13.60 11.32
CA VAL A 86 0.09 14.05 10.10
C VAL A 86 0.21 15.56 10.00
N VAL A 87 0.34 16.09 8.78
CA VAL A 87 0.31 17.52 8.54
C VAL A 87 -1.12 17.99 8.67
N LYS A 88 -1.36 18.77 9.73
CA LYS A 88 -2.67 19.36 9.97
C LYS A 88 -2.89 20.59 9.10
N ASP A 89 -1.86 21.40 8.94
CA ASP A 89 -1.89 22.58 8.06
C ASP A 89 -0.47 22.99 7.65
N PHE A 90 -0.35 23.76 6.57
CA PHE A 90 0.91 24.13 5.98
C PHE A 90 0.80 25.47 5.24
N SER A 91 1.90 26.22 5.19
CA SER A 91 1.96 27.42 4.36
C SER A 91 3.37 27.64 3.81
N ALA A 92 3.45 27.99 2.52
CA ALA A 92 4.67 28.33 1.83
C ALA A 92 4.70 29.84 1.53
N TYR A 93 5.80 30.51 1.88
CA TYR A 93 5.95 31.95 1.74
C TYR A 93 7.38 32.33 1.32
N GLY A 94 7.59 33.60 0.99
CA GLY A 94 8.88 34.11 0.53
C GLY A 94 9.04 34.04 -0.99
N THR A 95 10.27 34.28 -1.46
CA THR A 95 10.57 34.36 -2.90
C THR A 95 11.02 33.01 -3.45
N PRO A 96 11.03 32.80 -4.79
CA PRO A 96 11.53 31.55 -5.38
C PRO A 96 12.90 31.09 -4.88
N ASN A 97 13.81 32.04 -4.65
CA ASN A 97 15.19 31.79 -4.21
C ASN A 97 15.35 31.75 -2.68
N ASN A 98 14.31 32.11 -1.93
CA ASN A 98 14.33 32.13 -0.48
C ASN A 98 12.98 31.70 0.09
N ARG A 99 12.46 30.59 -0.42
CA ARG A 99 11.20 30.02 0.06
C ARG A 99 11.36 29.52 1.49
N ARG A 100 10.33 29.78 2.29
CA ARG A 100 10.20 29.34 3.66
C ARG A 100 8.84 28.67 3.85
N TYR A 101 8.78 27.81 4.85
CA TYR A 101 7.60 27.04 5.16
C TYR A 101 7.23 27.18 6.63
N CYS A 102 5.94 27.21 6.87
CA CYS A 102 5.31 26.86 8.13
C CYS A 102 4.69 25.49 7.99
N VAL A 103 5.05 24.57 8.89
CA VAL A 103 4.48 23.22 8.92
C VAL A 103 3.85 23.03 10.30
N LEU A 104 2.58 22.67 10.34
CA LEU A 104 1.86 22.26 11.54
C LEU A 104 1.60 20.76 11.46
N VAL A 105 2.13 20.01 12.43
CA VAL A 105 1.89 18.57 12.55
C VAL A 105 1.20 18.24 13.86
N HIS A 106 0.23 17.34 13.78
CA HIS A 106 -0.46 16.71 14.92
C HIS A 106 -0.06 15.24 15.00
N GLU A 107 -0.28 14.61 16.16
CA GLU A 107 -0.26 13.15 16.24
C GLU A 107 -1.34 12.50 15.38
N ASN A 108 -1.02 11.36 14.79
CA ASN A 108 -1.89 10.66 13.85
C ASN A 108 -2.88 9.72 14.58
N MET A 109 -3.86 10.27 15.28
CA MET A 109 -4.84 9.48 16.04
C MET A 109 -5.79 8.67 15.13
N GLY A 110 -6.03 9.13 13.91
CA GLY A 110 -6.94 8.49 12.97
C GLY A 110 -6.30 7.44 12.06
N ASN A 111 -4.97 7.28 12.10
CA ASN A 111 -4.20 6.53 11.10
C ASN A 111 -4.60 6.96 9.69
N ALA A 112 -4.62 8.27 9.46
CA ALA A 112 -4.78 8.84 8.13
C ALA A 112 -3.48 8.65 7.36
N LYS A 113 -3.59 8.27 6.07
CA LYS A 113 -2.47 8.26 5.13
C LYS A 113 -2.48 9.59 4.41
N GLU A 114 -1.29 10.17 4.26
CA GLU A 114 -1.13 11.40 3.49
C GLU A 114 0.12 11.37 2.61
N THR A 115 0.11 12.22 1.59
CA THR A 115 1.28 12.57 0.78
C THR A 115 1.30 14.06 0.54
N ILE A 116 2.48 14.66 0.68
CA ILE A 116 2.70 16.08 0.40
C ILE A 116 3.89 16.22 -0.55
N PHE A 117 3.69 16.99 -1.60
CA PHE A 117 4.69 17.21 -2.65
C PHE A 117 5.26 18.63 -2.56
N TYR A 118 6.20 18.84 -1.64
CA TYR A 118 6.83 20.16 -1.41
C TYR A 118 7.58 20.72 -2.63
N ASN A 119 8.04 19.85 -3.54
CA ASN A 119 8.72 20.24 -4.78
C ASN A 119 7.83 19.89 -5.98
N THR A 120 7.21 20.91 -6.55
CA THR A 120 6.40 20.80 -7.77
C THR A 120 7.04 21.50 -8.98
N ASN A 121 8.31 21.88 -8.89
CA ASN A 121 9.09 22.45 -10.00
C ASN A 121 10.15 21.49 -10.57
N GLY A 122 10.13 20.23 -10.14
CA GLY A 122 10.87 19.15 -10.77
C GLY A 122 10.27 18.74 -12.12
N PRO A 123 10.87 17.75 -12.80
CA PRO A 123 10.46 17.31 -14.14
C PRO A 123 8.98 16.90 -14.27
N GLU A 124 8.36 16.46 -13.17
CA GLU A 124 6.95 16.04 -13.15
C GLU A 124 5.98 17.23 -13.15
N GLY A 125 6.33 18.34 -12.48
CA GLY A 125 5.41 19.46 -12.28
C GLY A 125 4.18 19.14 -11.41
N PHE A 126 3.43 20.18 -11.03
CA PHE A 126 2.17 20.03 -10.27
C PHE A 126 1.14 19.16 -10.99
N ALA A 127 0.91 19.41 -12.28
CA ALA A 127 -0.17 18.75 -13.04
C ALA A 127 0.01 17.22 -13.13
N ALA A 128 1.24 16.73 -13.35
CA ALA A 128 1.48 15.29 -13.42
C ALA A 128 1.36 14.63 -12.04
N ILE A 129 1.87 15.27 -10.98
CA ILE A 129 1.70 14.82 -9.59
C ILE A 129 0.21 14.73 -9.27
N TYR A 130 -0.54 15.81 -9.49
CA TYR A 130 -1.97 15.87 -9.20
C TYR A 130 -2.73 14.76 -9.93
N LYS A 131 -2.50 14.59 -11.24
CA LYS A 131 -3.11 13.51 -12.04
C LYS A 131 -2.73 12.12 -11.53
N SER A 132 -1.49 11.90 -11.12
CA SER A 132 -1.01 10.61 -10.58
C SER A 132 -1.71 10.26 -9.27
N GLU A 133 -1.85 11.23 -8.36
CA GLU A 133 -2.48 11.01 -7.06
C GLU A 133 -3.97 10.71 -7.19
N LEU A 134 -4.66 11.35 -8.14
CA LEU A 134 -6.07 11.06 -8.43
C LEU A 134 -6.32 9.67 -9.05
N LYS A 135 -5.28 8.98 -9.54
CA LYS A 135 -5.41 7.58 -9.95
C LYS A 135 -5.42 6.61 -8.78
N LYS A 136 -5.04 7.04 -7.57
CA LYS A 136 -5.11 6.19 -6.38
C LYS A 136 -6.57 6.10 -5.91
N PRO A 137 -7.12 4.90 -5.70
CA PRO A 137 -8.48 4.75 -5.20
C PRO A 137 -8.65 5.49 -3.87
N ILE A 138 -9.71 6.31 -3.76
CA ILE A 138 -10.15 6.98 -2.51
C ILE A 138 -9.27 8.18 -2.08
N TRP A 139 -8.14 8.42 -2.74
CA TRP A 139 -7.32 9.59 -2.44
C TRP A 139 -7.97 10.86 -2.98
N ARG A 140 -7.92 11.93 -2.17
CA ARG A 140 -8.38 13.27 -2.56
C ARG A 140 -7.39 14.34 -2.15
N PRO A 141 -7.38 15.51 -2.81
CA PRO A 141 -6.68 16.66 -2.26
C PRO A 141 -7.32 17.03 -0.91
N ALA A 142 -6.51 17.04 0.14
CA ALA A 142 -6.87 17.57 1.45
C ALA A 142 -6.62 19.07 1.50
N HIS A 143 -5.50 19.52 0.94
CA HIS A 143 -5.13 20.93 0.84
C HIS A 143 -4.36 21.19 -0.46
N LEU A 144 -4.53 22.38 -1.02
CA LEU A 144 -3.79 22.89 -2.17
C LEU A 144 -3.16 24.22 -1.79
N PHE A 145 -1.88 24.19 -1.44
CA PHE A 145 -1.21 25.36 -0.91
C PHE A 145 -0.56 26.18 -2.02
N VAL A 146 -0.82 27.48 -2.06
CA VAL A 146 -0.34 28.40 -3.10
C VAL A 146 0.80 29.22 -2.51
N ALA A 147 1.99 29.12 -3.11
CA ALA A 147 3.13 29.96 -2.75
C ALA A 147 3.09 31.30 -3.53
N ASP A 148 3.77 32.34 -3.02
CA ASP A 148 3.83 33.68 -3.65
C ASP A 148 4.32 33.67 -5.11
N ASP A 149 5.09 32.66 -5.52
CA ASP A 149 5.50 32.46 -6.91
C ASP A 149 4.55 31.58 -7.73
N LYS A 150 3.30 31.51 -7.29
CA LYS A 150 2.17 30.79 -7.93
C LYS A 150 2.36 29.27 -8.01
N ARG A 151 3.33 28.71 -7.29
CA ARG A 151 3.48 27.25 -7.18
C ARG A 151 2.40 26.68 -6.28
N ILE A 152 1.85 25.55 -6.70
CA ILE A 152 0.90 24.78 -5.90
C ILE A 152 1.63 23.59 -5.30
N ILE A 153 1.47 23.42 -3.99
CA ILE A 153 1.99 22.30 -3.21
C ILE A 153 0.77 21.47 -2.78
N PRO A 154 0.52 20.32 -3.43
CA PRO A 154 -0.61 19.50 -3.09
C PRO A 154 -0.32 18.63 -1.87
N HIS A 155 -1.33 18.53 -1.02
CA HIS A 155 -1.44 17.58 0.07
C HIS A 155 -2.66 16.70 -0.22
N PHE A 156 -2.46 15.39 -0.30
CA PHE A 156 -3.53 14.41 -0.45
C PHE A 156 -3.68 13.57 0.81
N ALA A 157 -4.92 13.18 1.12
CA ALA A 157 -5.27 12.28 2.21
C ALA A 157 -6.21 11.16 1.72
N ASP A 158 -6.30 10.09 2.50
CA ASP A 158 -7.13 8.91 2.22
C ASP A 158 -8.52 8.94 2.90
N ASP A 159 -8.95 10.09 3.42
CA ASP A 159 -10.21 10.28 4.13
C ASP A 159 -11.40 10.57 3.18
N TRP A 160 -12.63 10.54 3.71
CA TRP A 160 -13.85 10.70 2.92
C TRP A 160 -14.67 11.90 3.36
N VAL A 161 -15.00 12.78 2.40
CA VAL A 161 -15.77 14.03 2.61
C VAL A 161 -17.01 14.12 1.72
N GLY A 162 -17.45 12.98 1.20
CA GLY A 162 -18.45 12.92 0.13
C GLY A 162 -17.87 13.30 -1.23
N GLU A 163 -18.77 13.65 -2.15
CA GLU A 163 -18.37 14.24 -3.43
C GLU A 163 -17.50 15.48 -3.20
N TRP A 164 -16.46 15.65 -4.02
CA TRP A 164 -15.55 16.77 -3.91
C TRP A 164 -15.11 17.28 -5.28
N LYS A 165 -14.72 18.55 -5.33
CA LYS A 165 -14.16 19.20 -6.52
C LYS A 165 -13.01 20.10 -6.09
N ALA A 166 -11.97 20.23 -6.91
CA ALA A 166 -10.93 21.22 -6.68
C ALA A 166 -10.71 22.07 -7.93
N ALA A 167 -10.32 23.32 -7.72
CA ALA A 167 -9.96 24.26 -8.77
C ALA A 167 -8.71 25.04 -8.35
N THR A 168 -7.87 25.37 -9.32
CA THR A 168 -6.55 25.98 -9.10
C THR A 168 -6.28 27.07 -10.11
N ASP A 169 -5.32 27.95 -9.80
CA ASP A 169 -4.89 29.06 -10.67
C ASP A 169 -6.04 30.04 -11.00
N LEU A 170 -6.97 30.21 -10.06
CA LEU A 170 -8.11 31.11 -10.23
C LEU A 170 -7.72 32.56 -9.94
N THR A 171 -8.22 33.50 -10.74
CA THR A 171 -8.33 34.90 -10.34
C THR A 171 -9.42 35.09 -9.27
N ALA A 172 -9.52 36.29 -8.68
CA ALA A 172 -10.56 36.59 -7.70
C ALA A 172 -11.98 36.45 -8.28
N ASP A 173 -12.20 36.95 -9.51
CA ASP A 173 -13.51 36.89 -10.17
C ASP A 173 -13.89 35.44 -10.53
N GLU A 174 -12.92 34.64 -10.98
CA GLU A 174 -13.13 33.21 -11.25
C GLU A 174 -13.39 32.41 -9.98
N LEU A 175 -12.71 32.73 -8.87
CA LEU A 175 -12.99 32.14 -7.56
C LEU A 175 -14.42 32.43 -7.12
N ASP A 176 -14.86 33.69 -7.20
CA ASP A 176 -16.22 34.08 -6.83
C ASP A 176 -17.26 33.38 -7.71
N ALA A 177 -17.00 33.25 -9.01
CA ALA A 177 -17.86 32.53 -9.93
C ALA A 177 -17.92 31.04 -9.61
N GLU A 178 -16.78 30.41 -9.33
CA GLU A 178 -16.68 28.99 -8.99
C GLU A 178 -17.37 28.69 -7.65
N ILE A 179 -17.21 29.55 -6.63
CA ILE A 179 -17.91 29.42 -5.36
C ILE A 179 -19.42 29.46 -5.56
N LYS A 180 -19.93 30.44 -6.32
CA LYS A 180 -21.37 30.55 -6.61
C LYS A 180 -21.88 29.33 -7.37
N LEU A 181 -21.12 28.83 -8.34
CA LEU A 181 -21.46 27.64 -9.12
C LEU A 181 -21.56 26.40 -8.22
N GLN A 182 -20.54 26.13 -7.41
CA GLN A 182 -20.54 24.95 -6.54
C GLN A 182 -21.60 25.04 -5.42
N GLN A 183 -21.91 26.26 -4.96
CA GLN A 183 -22.98 26.50 -3.97
C GLN A 183 -24.39 26.22 -4.49
N GLN A 184 -24.63 26.29 -5.82
CA GLN A 184 -25.88 25.83 -6.42
C GLN A 184 -26.05 24.30 -6.28
N GLY A 185 -24.95 23.57 -6.16
CA GLY A 185 -24.93 22.17 -5.78
C GLY A 185 -24.87 21.95 -4.26
N ARG A 186 -24.48 20.73 -3.86
CA ARG A 186 -24.30 20.34 -2.45
C ARG A 186 -22.88 20.58 -1.93
N LEU A 187 -21.99 21.15 -2.74
CA LEU A 187 -20.58 21.33 -2.38
C LEU A 187 -20.33 22.71 -1.75
N ARG A 188 -19.45 22.77 -0.76
CA ARG A 188 -19.03 24.00 -0.06
C ARG A 188 -17.51 24.06 0.02
N PRO A 189 -16.89 25.27 -0.01
CA PRO A 189 -15.45 25.38 0.18
C PRO A 189 -15.03 24.77 1.52
N ILE A 190 -14.08 23.83 1.47
CA ILE A 190 -13.49 23.18 2.65
C ILE A 190 -12.01 23.52 2.82
N HIS A 191 -11.37 24.02 1.75
CA HIS A 191 -10.02 24.56 1.75
C HIS A 191 -9.96 25.71 0.73
N LEU A 192 -9.33 26.81 1.10
CA LEU A 192 -8.97 27.89 0.19
C LEU A 192 -7.59 28.41 0.57
N ASP A 193 -6.72 28.51 -0.42
CA ASP A 193 -5.45 29.21 -0.27
C ASP A 193 -5.20 30.13 -1.46
N GLY A 194 -4.38 31.15 -1.26
CA GLY A 194 -4.07 32.11 -2.31
C GLY A 194 -2.85 32.96 -2.01
N ALA A 195 -2.10 33.26 -3.06
CA ALA A 195 -0.85 34.01 -2.94
C ALA A 195 -0.58 34.88 -4.17
N GLY A 196 0.30 35.86 -4.01
CA GLY A 196 0.56 36.92 -4.98
C GLY A 196 -0.08 38.25 -4.60
N THR A 197 0.11 39.26 -5.45
CA THR A 197 -0.21 40.66 -5.12
C THR A 197 -1.21 41.26 -6.11
N GLY A 198 -2.26 41.90 -5.60
CA GLY A 198 -3.23 42.62 -6.43
C GLY A 198 -3.91 41.72 -7.45
N LYS A 199 -3.93 42.13 -8.73
CA LYS A 199 -4.54 41.35 -9.82
C LYS A 199 -3.77 40.07 -10.18
N ASP A 200 -2.53 39.95 -9.73
CA ASP A 200 -1.69 38.77 -9.95
C ASP A 200 -1.90 37.67 -8.91
N THR A 201 -2.70 37.91 -7.87
CA THR A 201 -3.07 36.90 -6.89
C THR A 201 -3.75 35.72 -7.59
N ARG A 202 -3.38 34.50 -7.20
CA ARG A 202 -3.98 33.26 -7.67
C ARG A 202 -4.48 32.42 -6.50
N PHE A 203 -5.60 31.77 -6.69
CA PHE A 203 -6.28 30.98 -5.67
C PHE A 203 -6.39 29.50 -6.06
N ALA A 204 -6.37 28.65 -5.04
CA ALA A 204 -6.73 27.25 -5.13
C ALA A 204 -7.80 26.95 -4.09
N VAL A 205 -8.86 26.25 -4.50
CA VAL A 205 -10.02 25.95 -3.66
C VAL A 205 -10.39 24.48 -3.79
N ILE A 206 -10.80 23.87 -2.68
CA ILE A 206 -11.39 22.54 -2.63
C ILE A 206 -12.81 22.69 -2.07
N PHE A 207 -13.75 22.06 -2.75
CA PHE A 207 -15.16 21.96 -2.36
C PHE A 207 -15.50 20.52 -2.01
N ALA A 208 -16.36 20.31 -1.02
CA ALA A 208 -16.89 18.98 -0.68
C ALA A 208 -18.28 19.07 -0.07
N GLU A 209 -18.96 17.93 0.07
CA GLU A 209 -20.26 17.83 0.76
C GLU A 209 -20.15 18.11 2.26
N THR A 210 -19.01 17.76 2.88
CA THR A 210 -18.70 18.04 4.30
C THR A 210 -17.25 18.46 4.47
N ASP A 211 -16.97 19.38 5.38
CA ASP A 211 -15.62 19.78 5.79
C ASP A 211 -15.10 18.98 7.01
N VAL A 212 -15.91 18.08 7.57
CA VAL A 212 -15.45 17.04 8.51
C VAL A 212 -15.46 15.69 7.79
N PRO A 213 -14.32 15.00 7.72
CA PRO A 213 -14.28 13.65 7.16
C PRO A 213 -15.15 12.66 7.94
N GLU A 214 -15.79 11.72 7.24
CA GLU A 214 -16.58 10.65 7.85
C GLU A 214 -15.69 9.77 8.75
N ALA A 215 -16.15 9.48 9.96
CA ALA A 215 -15.46 8.56 10.85
C ALA A 215 -15.57 7.11 10.34
N ARG A 216 -14.46 6.37 10.39
CA ARG A 216 -14.42 4.94 10.04
C ARG A 216 -15.26 4.10 11.00
N LYS A 217 -16.14 3.27 10.44
CA LYS A 217 -17.03 2.34 11.16
C LYS A 217 -16.42 0.94 11.19
N TRP A 218 -16.52 0.27 12.33
CA TRP A 218 -16.07 -1.11 12.50
C TRP A 218 -17.20 -2.08 12.19
N THR A 219 -16.95 -3.01 11.27
CA THR A 219 -17.88 -4.08 10.88
C THR A 219 -17.14 -5.41 10.83
N VAL A 220 -17.81 -6.47 11.28
CA VAL A 220 -17.32 -7.84 11.21
C VAL A 220 -18.37 -8.70 10.49
N THR A 221 -17.90 -9.55 9.58
CA THR A 221 -18.70 -10.58 8.90
C THR A 221 -17.98 -11.94 9.00
N GLY A 222 -18.57 -12.99 8.46
CA GLY A 222 -18.16 -14.38 8.69
C GLY A 222 -18.81 -14.97 9.95
N LYS A 223 -19.46 -16.14 9.79
CA LYS A 223 -20.29 -16.75 10.85
C LYS A 223 -19.74 -18.10 11.33
N GLN A 224 -18.57 -18.52 10.86
CA GLN A 224 -18.01 -19.83 11.16
C GLN A 224 -16.98 -19.75 12.28
N GLY A 225 -17.15 -20.60 13.29
CA GLY A 225 -16.26 -20.73 14.45
C GLY A 225 -16.99 -20.70 15.79
N GLU A 226 -16.33 -21.20 16.83
CA GLU A 226 -16.84 -21.13 18.19
C GLU A 226 -16.88 -19.68 18.69
N GLN A 227 -17.98 -19.30 19.35
CA GLN A 227 -18.22 -17.94 19.82
C GLN A 227 -17.02 -17.34 20.59
N ALA A 228 -16.53 -18.02 21.63
CA ALA A 228 -15.44 -17.53 22.47
C ALA A 228 -14.12 -17.31 21.69
N MET A 229 -13.81 -18.20 20.75
CA MET A 229 -12.65 -18.03 19.87
C MET A 229 -12.82 -16.81 18.97
N THR A 230 -14.01 -16.68 18.40
CA THR A 230 -14.29 -15.61 17.46
C THR A 230 -14.31 -14.23 18.13
N GLU A 231 -14.83 -14.09 19.35
CA GLU A 231 -14.79 -12.84 20.13
C GLU A 231 -13.35 -12.43 20.47
N ARG A 232 -12.49 -13.40 20.80
CA ARG A 232 -11.07 -13.14 21.07
C ARG A 232 -10.33 -12.71 19.81
N LEU A 233 -10.58 -13.37 18.68
CA LEU A 233 -10.01 -12.99 17.39
C LEU A 233 -10.47 -11.59 16.97
N ASP A 234 -11.77 -11.29 17.10
CA ASP A 234 -12.34 -9.98 16.76
C ASP A 234 -11.70 -8.86 17.58
N SER A 235 -11.50 -9.09 18.88
CA SER A 235 -10.82 -8.13 19.77
C SER A 235 -9.36 -7.89 19.36
N ILE A 236 -8.64 -8.95 19.02
CA ILE A 236 -7.25 -8.88 18.53
C ILE A 236 -7.18 -8.09 17.23
N MET A 237 -8.00 -8.48 16.24
CA MET A 237 -7.98 -7.89 14.91
C MET A 237 -8.46 -6.44 14.95
N GLN A 238 -9.49 -6.11 15.72
CA GLN A 238 -9.94 -4.73 15.89
C GLN A 238 -8.85 -3.82 16.46
N ALA A 239 -8.22 -4.24 17.57
CA ALA A 239 -7.16 -3.45 18.20
C ALA A 239 -5.95 -3.30 17.26
N TRP A 240 -5.54 -4.38 16.61
CA TRP A 240 -4.38 -4.39 15.73
C TRP A 240 -4.62 -3.59 14.44
N MET A 241 -5.77 -3.75 13.78
CA MET A 241 -6.12 -3.02 12.56
C MET A 241 -6.23 -1.52 12.83
N LYS A 242 -6.92 -1.13 13.92
CA LYS A 242 -7.01 0.29 14.31
C LYS A 242 -5.64 0.87 14.62
N LYS A 243 -4.77 0.16 15.33
CA LYS A 243 -3.39 0.62 15.61
C LYS A 243 -2.57 0.80 14.34
N ASN A 244 -2.80 -0.03 13.32
CA ASN A 244 -1.98 -0.09 12.10
C ASN A 244 -2.69 0.48 10.87
N GLY A 245 -3.73 1.30 11.02
CA GLY A 245 -4.38 1.95 9.87
C GLY A 245 -4.93 1.00 8.81
N VAL A 246 -5.30 -0.23 9.18
CA VAL A 246 -5.80 -1.25 8.23
C VAL A 246 -7.31 -1.12 8.10
N ARG A 247 -7.80 -0.99 6.86
CA ARG A 247 -9.25 -0.81 6.60
C ARG A 247 -9.97 -2.09 6.26
N GLN A 248 -9.33 -3.03 5.56
CA GLN A 248 -9.96 -4.29 5.15
C GLN A 248 -9.00 -5.46 5.39
N ALA A 249 -9.49 -6.51 6.05
CA ALA A 249 -8.73 -7.74 6.29
C ALA A 249 -9.63 -8.97 6.41
N GLN A 250 -9.06 -10.15 6.20
CA GLN A 250 -9.71 -11.43 6.46
C GLN A 250 -8.81 -12.32 7.33
N PHE A 251 -9.42 -13.22 8.07
CA PHE A 251 -8.79 -14.32 8.78
C PHE A 251 -9.57 -15.61 8.48
N ALA A 252 -8.86 -16.69 8.18
CA ALA A 252 -9.45 -18.02 8.13
C ALA A 252 -8.53 -19.06 8.76
N ALA A 253 -9.12 -20.10 9.36
CA ALA A 253 -8.41 -21.29 9.78
C ALA A 253 -9.14 -22.56 9.32
N ALA A 254 -8.37 -23.59 9.00
CA ALA A 254 -8.81 -24.87 8.50
C ALA A 254 -8.09 -26.02 9.22
N VAL A 255 -8.68 -27.22 9.16
CA VAL A 255 -8.04 -28.48 9.51
C VAL A 255 -8.24 -29.43 8.34
N GLN A 256 -7.16 -29.97 7.79
CA GLN A 256 -7.20 -30.87 6.61
C GLN A 256 -7.97 -30.27 5.41
N GLY A 257 -7.88 -28.95 5.23
CA GLY A 257 -8.56 -28.24 4.14
C GLY A 257 -10.03 -27.87 4.41
N GLU A 258 -10.58 -28.23 5.57
CA GLU A 258 -11.94 -27.88 6.00
C GLU A 258 -11.92 -26.65 6.91
N ILE A 259 -12.67 -25.60 6.57
CA ILE A 259 -12.73 -24.36 7.34
C ILE A 259 -13.34 -24.63 8.73
N ILE A 260 -12.70 -24.13 9.78
CA ILE A 260 -13.16 -24.22 11.17
C ILE A 260 -13.43 -22.83 11.78
N LEU A 261 -12.86 -21.77 11.22
CA LEU A 261 -13.00 -20.40 11.69
C LEU A 261 -12.83 -19.46 10.51
N GLU A 262 -13.74 -18.50 10.36
CA GLU A 262 -13.70 -17.55 9.26
C GLU A 262 -14.29 -16.20 9.70
N ARG A 263 -13.49 -15.14 9.54
CA ARG A 263 -13.83 -13.77 9.93
C ARG A 263 -13.29 -12.75 8.95
N SER A 264 -14.09 -11.73 8.71
CA SER A 264 -13.79 -10.64 7.78
C SER A 264 -14.05 -9.32 8.46
N TYR A 265 -13.13 -8.37 8.26
CA TYR A 265 -13.05 -7.15 9.06
C TYR A 265 -13.00 -5.91 8.18
N THR A 266 -13.83 -4.94 8.52
CA THR A 266 -13.86 -3.63 7.85
C THR A 266 -13.78 -2.51 8.90
N TRP A 267 -12.80 -1.63 8.76
CA TRP A 267 -12.68 -0.37 9.50
C TRP A 267 -12.56 0.80 8.51
N ALA A 268 -13.72 1.26 8.04
CA ALA A 268 -13.78 2.13 6.87
C ALA A 268 -14.98 3.08 6.90
N GLU A 269 -14.90 4.12 6.08
CA GLU A 269 -16.00 5.05 5.76
C GLU A 269 -17.05 4.35 4.88
N SER A 270 -18.22 4.98 4.71
CA SER A 270 -19.37 4.35 4.04
C SER A 270 -19.19 4.10 2.54
N ASN A 271 -18.19 4.71 1.92
CA ASN A 271 -17.86 4.53 0.50
C ASN A 271 -17.04 3.27 0.20
N ARG A 272 -16.78 2.42 1.20
CA ARG A 272 -16.05 1.15 1.05
C ARG A 272 -16.96 -0.03 1.29
N ALA A 273 -16.75 -1.09 0.52
CA ALA A 273 -17.48 -2.33 0.72
C ALA A 273 -17.10 -2.98 2.06
N ILE A 274 -18.10 -3.54 2.73
CA ILE A 274 -17.91 -4.44 3.87
C ILE A 274 -17.30 -5.73 3.34
N VAL A 275 -16.13 -6.13 3.85
CA VAL A 275 -15.45 -7.36 3.44
C VAL A 275 -16.33 -8.58 3.75
N GLU A 276 -16.45 -9.50 2.82
CA GLU A 276 -17.00 -10.85 3.02
C GLU A 276 -15.87 -11.89 2.96
N PRO A 277 -16.06 -13.11 3.50
CA PRO A 277 -14.97 -14.10 3.58
C PRO A 277 -14.42 -14.63 2.25
N ASP A 278 -15.21 -14.60 1.19
CA ASP A 278 -14.85 -15.01 -0.16
C ASP A 278 -14.27 -13.87 -1.00
N ASP A 279 -14.28 -12.63 -0.48
CA ASP A 279 -13.66 -11.50 -1.17
C ASP A 279 -12.18 -11.76 -1.44
N ILE A 280 -11.72 -11.34 -2.62
CA ILE A 280 -10.38 -11.66 -3.11
C ILE A 280 -9.40 -10.54 -2.81
N PHE A 281 -8.28 -10.89 -2.15
CA PHE A 281 -7.18 -9.99 -1.84
C PHE A 281 -5.97 -10.30 -2.71
N PHE A 282 -5.15 -9.29 -3.00
CA PHE A 282 -3.82 -9.51 -3.56
C PHE A 282 -2.93 -10.19 -2.52
N VAL A 283 -2.37 -11.37 -2.82
CA VAL A 283 -1.68 -12.20 -1.81
C VAL A 283 -0.16 -12.18 -1.94
N VAL A 284 0.37 -11.44 -2.93
CA VAL A 284 1.81 -11.17 -3.06
C VAL A 284 2.59 -12.50 -3.01
N SER A 285 3.63 -12.60 -2.18
CA SER A 285 4.56 -13.73 -2.15
C SER A 285 3.96 -15.06 -1.69
N LEU A 286 2.71 -15.09 -1.22
CA LEU A 286 1.97 -16.34 -1.07
C LEU A 286 1.76 -17.03 -2.42
N SER A 287 1.77 -16.29 -3.53
CA SER A 287 1.72 -16.85 -4.90
C SER A 287 2.69 -18.02 -5.12
N LYS A 288 3.88 -17.95 -4.50
CA LYS A 288 4.91 -18.98 -4.65
C LYS A 288 4.49 -20.34 -4.12
N MET A 289 3.63 -20.43 -3.10
CA MET A 289 3.21 -21.74 -2.57
C MET A 289 2.38 -22.52 -3.61
N PHE A 290 1.58 -21.81 -4.42
CA PHE A 290 0.87 -22.42 -5.54
C PHE A 290 1.84 -22.90 -6.63
N THR A 291 2.85 -22.09 -6.98
CA THR A 291 3.90 -22.52 -7.93
C THR A 291 4.71 -23.70 -7.42
N HIS A 292 5.05 -23.71 -6.14
CA HIS A 292 5.81 -24.79 -5.52
C HIS A 292 5.01 -26.10 -5.51
N ALA A 293 3.70 -26.04 -5.25
CA ALA A 293 2.81 -27.19 -5.37
C ALA A 293 2.67 -27.67 -6.83
N ALA A 294 2.65 -26.76 -7.80
CA ALA A 294 2.65 -27.13 -9.23
C ALA A 294 3.95 -27.85 -9.65
N VAL A 295 5.10 -27.37 -9.18
CA VAL A 295 6.39 -28.06 -9.37
C VAL A 295 6.35 -29.45 -8.73
N TYR A 296 5.85 -29.55 -7.51
CA TYR A 296 5.71 -30.84 -6.81
C TYR A 296 4.77 -31.80 -7.55
N ASN A 297 3.64 -31.33 -8.07
CA ASN A 297 2.73 -32.12 -8.90
C ASN A 297 3.44 -32.71 -10.13
N LEU A 298 4.24 -31.91 -10.84
CA LEU A 298 5.02 -32.39 -11.99
C LEU A 298 6.11 -33.39 -11.60
N ILE A 299 6.74 -33.21 -10.44
CA ILE A 299 7.73 -34.16 -9.91
C ILE A 299 7.06 -35.51 -9.59
N GLN A 300 5.90 -35.49 -8.93
CA GLN A 300 5.14 -36.70 -8.62
C GLN A 300 4.63 -37.40 -9.88
N ALA A 301 4.33 -36.65 -10.94
CA ALA A 301 3.99 -37.18 -12.25
C ALA A 301 5.20 -37.71 -13.05
N GLY A 302 6.42 -37.62 -12.51
CA GLY A 302 7.66 -38.04 -13.18
C GLY A 302 8.05 -37.16 -14.39
N LYS A 303 7.45 -35.98 -14.53
CA LYS A 303 7.71 -35.03 -15.64
C LYS A 303 8.85 -34.07 -15.34
N LEU A 304 9.26 -33.96 -14.09
CA LEU A 304 10.29 -33.05 -13.60
C LEU A 304 11.07 -33.70 -12.46
N ASP A 305 12.33 -33.31 -12.27
CA ASP A 305 13.14 -33.73 -11.12
C ASP A 305 13.78 -32.52 -10.42
N TYR A 306 14.07 -32.63 -9.13
CA TYR A 306 14.73 -31.57 -8.36
C TYR A 306 16.12 -31.19 -8.92
N SER A 307 16.83 -32.15 -9.51
CA SER A 307 18.14 -31.94 -10.14
C SER A 307 18.07 -31.45 -11.59
N THR A 308 16.86 -31.37 -12.18
CA THR A 308 16.69 -30.88 -13.55
C THR A 308 17.28 -29.49 -13.71
N ARG A 309 18.17 -29.35 -14.69
CA ARG A 309 18.75 -28.06 -15.08
C ARG A 309 17.75 -27.27 -15.89
N VAL A 310 17.29 -26.15 -15.33
CA VAL A 310 16.10 -25.46 -15.84
C VAL A 310 16.35 -24.84 -17.21
N TYR A 311 17.50 -24.21 -17.41
CA TYR A 311 17.85 -23.59 -18.68
C TYR A 311 18.07 -24.61 -19.81
N ASP A 312 18.45 -25.85 -19.49
CA ASP A 312 18.59 -26.91 -20.51
C ASP A 312 17.23 -27.31 -21.07
N VAL A 313 16.21 -27.45 -20.22
CA VAL A 313 14.83 -27.75 -20.63
C VAL A 313 14.26 -26.61 -21.47
N LEU A 314 14.52 -25.37 -21.06
CA LEU A 314 14.08 -24.17 -21.77
C LEU A 314 14.87 -23.88 -23.07
N GLY A 315 15.88 -24.69 -23.41
CA GLY A 315 16.66 -24.56 -24.65
C GLY A 315 17.74 -23.48 -24.64
N TYR A 316 18.05 -22.86 -23.49
CA TYR A 316 19.12 -21.86 -23.40
C TYR A 316 20.49 -22.53 -23.28
N LYS A 317 21.40 -22.20 -24.20
CA LYS A 317 22.77 -22.76 -24.24
C LYS A 317 23.88 -21.76 -23.97
N GLN A 318 23.54 -20.49 -23.81
CA GLN A 318 24.49 -19.40 -23.60
C GLN A 318 24.00 -18.47 -22.48
N ALA A 319 24.93 -18.02 -21.65
CA ALA A 319 24.73 -17.03 -20.60
C ALA A 319 26.02 -16.22 -20.44
N LYS A 320 25.93 -14.96 -20.00
CA LYS A 320 27.12 -14.16 -19.68
C LYS A 320 27.97 -14.83 -18.60
N ASP A 321 27.30 -15.43 -17.61
CA ASP A 321 27.92 -16.26 -16.58
C ASP A 321 27.48 -17.72 -16.78
N PRO A 322 28.39 -18.60 -17.25
CA PRO A 322 28.07 -20.00 -17.51
C PRO A 322 27.53 -20.77 -16.30
N ARG A 323 27.81 -20.30 -15.07
CA ARG A 323 27.25 -20.91 -13.85
C ARG A 323 25.72 -20.86 -13.83
N ALA A 324 25.11 -19.86 -14.46
CA ALA A 324 23.65 -19.74 -14.53
C ALA A 324 23.01 -20.97 -15.22
N LEU A 325 23.65 -21.54 -16.24
CA LEU A 325 23.13 -22.70 -16.96
C LEU A 325 23.10 -23.98 -16.11
N SER A 326 23.84 -24.01 -14.98
CA SER A 326 23.81 -25.13 -14.02
C SER A 326 22.68 -25.04 -12.99
N THR A 327 21.82 -24.01 -13.07
CA THR A 327 20.73 -23.79 -12.11
C THR A 327 19.72 -24.94 -12.17
N THR A 328 19.47 -25.57 -11.02
CA THR A 328 18.50 -26.68 -10.89
C THR A 328 17.15 -26.24 -10.33
N VAL A 329 16.13 -27.07 -10.49
CA VAL A 329 14.80 -26.86 -9.87
C VAL A 329 14.91 -26.68 -8.36
N SER A 330 15.65 -27.53 -7.65
CA SER A 330 15.86 -27.42 -6.20
C SER A 330 16.47 -26.07 -5.80
N GLN A 331 17.43 -25.56 -6.56
CA GLN A 331 18.05 -24.27 -6.26
C GLN A 331 17.10 -23.10 -6.45
N LEU A 332 16.11 -23.20 -7.35
CA LEU A 332 15.06 -22.19 -7.48
C LEU A 332 14.08 -22.24 -6.30
N LEU A 333 13.67 -23.44 -5.89
CA LEU A 333 12.76 -23.66 -4.76
C LEU A 333 13.36 -23.20 -3.43
N ASP A 334 14.65 -23.44 -3.21
CA ASP A 334 15.39 -23.12 -1.98
C ASP A 334 16.00 -21.71 -1.99
N HIS A 335 15.69 -20.91 -3.01
CA HIS A 335 16.25 -19.57 -3.20
C HIS A 335 17.80 -19.56 -3.20
N SER A 336 18.46 -20.57 -3.76
CA SER A 336 19.93 -20.71 -3.76
C SER A 336 20.56 -20.61 -5.15
N ALA A 337 19.81 -20.17 -6.17
CA ALA A 337 20.23 -20.10 -7.57
C ALA A 337 21.23 -18.99 -7.93
N GLY A 338 21.74 -18.22 -6.95
CA GLY A 338 22.77 -17.20 -7.19
C GLY A 338 22.26 -15.77 -7.39
N PHE A 339 21.00 -15.48 -7.04
CA PHE A 339 20.40 -14.14 -7.11
C PHE A 339 20.30 -13.53 -5.71
N ASP A 340 20.84 -12.33 -5.52
CA ASP A 340 20.82 -11.65 -4.23
C ASP A 340 20.37 -10.19 -4.39
N ARG A 341 19.14 -9.92 -3.94
CA ARG A 341 18.53 -8.58 -4.04
C ARG A 341 19.25 -7.48 -3.22
N SER A 342 20.19 -7.86 -2.35
CA SER A 342 21.04 -6.92 -1.62
C SER A 342 22.29 -6.49 -2.42
N ILE A 343 22.63 -7.25 -3.46
CA ILE A 343 23.79 -7.01 -4.34
C ILE A 343 23.31 -6.45 -5.69
N SER A 344 22.31 -7.10 -6.29
CA SER A 344 21.74 -6.73 -7.58
C SER A 344 20.25 -6.42 -7.45
N PRO A 345 19.68 -5.50 -8.27
CA PRO A 345 18.23 -5.24 -8.23
C PRO A 345 17.41 -6.49 -8.54
N ASP A 346 16.31 -6.69 -7.79
CA ASP A 346 15.35 -7.76 -8.08
C ASP A 346 14.65 -7.49 -9.42
N ILE A 347 14.89 -8.36 -10.40
CA ILE A 347 14.40 -8.19 -11.76
C ILE A 347 12.85 -8.23 -11.84
N GLY A 348 12.17 -8.84 -10.86
CA GLY A 348 10.71 -8.85 -10.81
C GLY A 348 10.07 -7.45 -10.76
N PHE A 349 10.85 -6.41 -10.44
CA PHE A 349 10.42 -5.00 -10.41
C PHE A 349 11.13 -4.13 -11.47
N GLN A 350 11.68 -4.74 -12.53
CA GLN A 350 12.53 -4.06 -13.52
C GLN A 350 11.97 -4.13 -14.94
N PHE A 351 10.66 -4.33 -15.12
CA PHE A 351 10.05 -4.53 -16.44
C PHE A 351 10.32 -3.37 -17.41
N ARG A 352 10.26 -2.12 -16.93
CA ARG A 352 10.63 -0.95 -17.74
C ARG A 352 12.08 -0.97 -18.18
N LYS A 353 13.00 -1.32 -17.29
CA LYS A 353 14.44 -1.39 -17.59
C LYS A 353 14.75 -2.50 -18.60
N VAL A 354 14.05 -3.63 -18.51
CA VAL A 354 14.18 -4.72 -19.48
C VAL A 354 13.61 -4.30 -20.84
N SER A 355 12.45 -3.64 -20.84
CA SER A 355 11.86 -3.06 -22.06
C SER A 355 12.77 -2.02 -22.71
N GLU A 356 13.39 -1.13 -21.94
CA GLU A 356 14.39 -0.17 -22.42
C GLU A 356 15.55 -0.90 -23.10
N SER A 357 16.09 -1.93 -22.45
CA SER A 357 17.26 -2.66 -22.92
C SER A 357 17.02 -3.46 -24.21
N PHE A 358 15.86 -4.07 -24.39
CA PHE A 358 15.59 -4.99 -25.50
C PHE A 358 14.69 -4.39 -26.57
N HIS A 359 13.80 -3.47 -26.18
CA HIS A 359 12.75 -2.95 -27.04
C HIS A 359 12.81 -1.43 -27.20
N ASN A 360 13.81 -0.76 -26.60
CA ASN A 360 13.90 0.69 -26.55
C ASN A 360 12.57 1.34 -26.10
N ASN A 361 11.94 0.74 -25.08
CA ASN A 361 10.63 1.13 -24.55
C ASN A 361 9.44 1.06 -25.52
N LYS A 362 9.56 0.39 -26.68
CA LYS A 362 8.47 0.31 -27.68
C LYS A 362 7.31 -0.63 -27.30
N ARG A 363 7.53 -1.54 -26.35
CA ARG A 363 6.52 -2.47 -25.83
C ARG A 363 6.89 -2.91 -24.41
N PRO A 364 5.93 -3.27 -23.54
CA PRO A 364 6.26 -3.86 -22.24
C PRO A 364 7.10 -5.14 -22.40
N ALA A 365 7.95 -5.39 -21.41
CA ALA A 365 8.68 -6.65 -21.30
C ALA A 365 7.72 -7.76 -20.85
N ASN A 366 7.88 -8.97 -21.38
CA ASN A 366 7.21 -10.17 -20.88
C ASN A 366 8.20 -11.05 -20.09
N LEU A 367 7.71 -12.11 -19.46
CA LEU A 367 8.53 -13.02 -18.65
C LEU A 367 9.73 -13.60 -19.41
N ARG A 368 9.59 -13.88 -20.71
CA ARG A 368 10.70 -14.34 -21.55
C ARG A 368 11.79 -13.26 -21.67
N ASP A 369 11.41 -12.02 -21.94
CA ASP A 369 12.36 -10.89 -21.97
C ASP A 369 13.10 -10.77 -20.63
N MET A 370 12.41 -10.98 -19.50
CA MET A 370 13.02 -10.95 -18.17
C MET A 370 14.08 -12.06 -17.99
N ILE A 371 13.76 -13.28 -18.41
CA ILE A 371 14.67 -14.44 -18.35
C ILE A 371 15.92 -14.19 -19.21
N GLU A 372 15.72 -13.77 -20.46
CA GLU A 372 16.81 -13.46 -21.39
C GLU A 372 17.68 -12.31 -20.87
N PHE A 373 17.07 -11.27 -20.28
CA PHE A 373 17.82 -10.18 -19.64
C PHE A 373 18.65 -10.66 -18.45
N GLN A 374 18.10 -11.54 -17.61
CA GLN A 374 18.84 -12.07 -16.46
C GLN A 374 20.05 -12.91 -16.91
N LEU A 375 19.95 -13.66 -18.01
CA LEU A 375 21.07 -14.40 -18.60
C LEU A 375 22.20 -13.49 -19.13
N THR A 376 21.94 -12.19 -19.36
CA THR A 376 22.97 -11.19 -19.68
C THR A 376 23.73 -10.68 -18.44
N LYS A 377 23.38 -11.11 -17.23
CA LYS A 377 24.00 -10.67 -15.97
C LYS A 377 24.90 -11.76 -15.39
N THR A 378 25.76 -11.34 -14.46
CA THR A 378 26.61 -12.25 -13.68
C THR A 378 25.86 -12.63 -12.41
N LEU A 379 25.98 -13.88 -11.96
CA LEU A 379 25.37 -14.31 -10.69
C LEU A 379 26.09 -13.65 -9.51
N ASP A 380 25.32 -13.26 -8.50
CA ASP A 380 25.82 -12.62 -7.28
C ASP A 380 26.62 -13.60 -6.40
N PHE A 381 26.32 -14.91 -6.52
CA PHE A 381 27.06 -15.99 -5.86
C PHE A 381 26.92 -17.31 -6.62
N LYS A 382 27.70 -18.33 -6.23
CA LYS A 382 27.66 -19.66 -6.86
C LYS A 382 26.34 -20.38 -6.54
N PRO A 383 25.60 -20.92 -7.53
CA PRO A 383 24.38 -21.69 -7.24
C PRO A 383 24.61 -22.81 -6.22
N GLY A 384 23.69 -22.94 -5.26
CA GLY A 384 23.74 -23.90 -4.16
C GLY A 384 24.71 -23.55 -3.02
N SER A 385 25.52 -22.49 -3.11
CA SER A 385 26.49 -22.18 -2.04
C SER A 385 25.87 -21.46 -0.83
N ARG A 386 24.71 -20.80 -1.01
CA ARG A 386 23.92 -20.16 0.06
C ARG A 386 22.49 -19.89 -0.44
N SER A 387 21.58 -19.55 0.46
CA SER A 387 20.22 -19.11 0.11
C SER A 387 20.10 -17.58 0.22
N SER A 388 19.46 -16.96 -0.76
CA SER A 388 19.04 -15.54 -0.77
C SER A 388 17.71 -15.41 -1.50
N TYR A 389 16.69 -14.91 -0.81
CA TYR A 389 15.31 -14.82 -1.31
C TYR A 389 15.25 -14.14 -2.69
N SER A 390 14.64 -14.83 -3.65
CA SER A 390 14.56 -14.37 -5.04
C SER A 390 13.15 -14.53 -5.59
N ASN A 391 12.59 -13.44 -6.12
CA ASN A 391 11.36 -13.50 -6.88
C ASN A 391 11.56 -14.12 -8.27
N TYR A 392 12.68 -13.81 -8.91
CA TYR A 392 13.05 -14.35 -10.22
C TYR A 392 13.08 -15.87 -10.24
N GLY A 393 13.59 -16.50 -9.16
CA GLY A 393 13.66 -17.95 -9.08
C GLY A 393 12.30 -18.62 -9.29
N THR A 394 11.25 -18.09 -8.66
CA THR A 394 9.89 -18.61 -8.83
C THR A 394 9.24 -18.19 -10.15
N MET A 395 9.58 -17.02 -10.69
CA MET A 395 9.15 -16.63 -12.05
C MET A 395 9.65 -17.64 -13.09
N LEU A 396 10.92 -18.05 -12.97
CA LEU A 396 11.51 -19.06 -13.86
C LEU A 396 10.84 -20.45 -13.70
N LEU A 397 10.43 -20.83 -12.49
CA LEU A 397 9.64 -22.05 -12.27
C LEU A 397 8.28 -22.01 -12.98
N GLY A 398 7.58 -20.88 -12.94
CA GLY A 398 6.31 -20.72 -13.66
C GLY A 398 6.47 -20.83 -15.18
N TYR A 399 7.55 -20.26 -15.73
CA TYR A 399 7.88 -20.41 -17.14
C TYR A 399 8.23 -21.87 -17.50
N LEU A 400 8.97 -22.55 -16.62
CA LEU A 400 9.29 -23.98 -16.77
C LEU A 400 8.04 -24.85 -16.78
N ILE A 401 7.07 -24.61 -15.88
CA ILE A 401 5.79 -25.31 -15.87
C ILE A 401 5.10 -25.15 -17.22
N THR A 402 4.93 -23.91 -17.69
CA THR A 402 4.28 -23.60 -18.98
C THR A 402 4.98 -24.32 -20.14
N ASN A 403 6.31 -24.38 -20.12
CA ASN A 403 7.09 -25.03 -21.17
C ASN A 403 6.96 -26.56 -21.18
N ILE A 404 6.93 -27.21 -20.01
CA ILE A 404 6.81 -28.68 -19.89
C ILE A 404 5.39 -29.15 -20.20
N THR A 405 4.38 -28.36 -19.81
CA THR A 405 2.98 -28.77 -19.92
C THR A 405 2.32 -28.33 -21.22
N GLU A 406 2.92 -27.37 -21.93
CA GLU A 406 2.32 -26.67 -23.08
C GLU A 406 0.97 -26.00 -22.76
N GLN A 407 0.72 -25.75 -21.47
CA GLN A 407 -0.49 -25.08 -20.96
C GLN A 407 -0.14 -23.73 -20.33
N PRO A 408 -1.02 -22.71 -20.42
CA PRO A 408 -0.87 -21.49 -19.65
C PRO A 408 -0.76 -21.80 -18.14
N TYR A 409 0.14 -21.09 -17.44
CA TYR A 409 0.43 -21.31 -16.01
C TYR A 409 -0.83 -21.39 -15.14
N MET A 410 -1.78 -20.47 -15.32
CA MET A 410 -3.01 -20.45 -14.53
C MET A 410 -3.96 -21.60 -14.84
N ASP A 411 -3.99 -22.08 -16.08
CA ASP A 411 -4.84 -23.20 -16.47
C ASP A 411 -4.30 -24.48 -15.84
N PHE A 412 -2.97 -24.68 -15.88
CA PHE A 412 -2.32 -25.79 -15.20
C PHE A 412 -2.61 -25.79 -13.69
N LEU A 413 -2.52 -24.63 -13.03
CA LEU A 413 -2.87 -24.51 -11.61
C LEU A 413 -4.32 -24.93 -11.33
N LYS A 414 -5.28 -24.39 -12.09
CA LYS A 414 -6.70 -24.67 -11.90
C LYS A 414 -7.02 -26.15 -12.08
N GLU A 415 -6.45 -26.78 -13.11
CA GLU A 415 -6.72 -28.18 -13.46
C GLU A 415 -6.05 -29.18 -12.50
N ASN A 416 -4.84 -28.87 -12.02
CA ASN A 416 -3.98 -29.89 -11.39
C ASN A 416 -3.61 -29.62 -9.92
N VAL A 417 -3.82 -28.39 -9.42
CA VAL A 417 -3.27 -27.95 -8.13
C VAL A 417 -4.31 -27.31 -7.21
N LEU A 418 -5.24 -26.53 -7.76
CA LEU A 418 -6.14 -25.70 -6.94
C LEU A 418 -7.38 -26.45 -6.42
N GLU A 419 -7.74 -27.59 -6.99
CA GLU A 419 -8.90 -28.39 -6.55
C GLU A 419 -10.20 -27.56 -6.41
N GLY A 420 -10.44 -26.64 -7.35
CA GLY A 420 -11.61 -25.76 -7.35
C GLY A 420 -11.52 -24.54 -6.41
N LEU A 421 -10.38 -24.30 -5.76
CA LEU A 421 -10.14 -23.08 -5.00
C LEU A 421 -10.00 -21.85 -5.92
N ASP A 422 -10.59 -20.73 -5.49
CA ASP A 422 -10.54 -19.48 -6.26
C ASP A 422 -9.21 -18.75 -6.04
N VAL A 423 -8.28 -18.99 -6.96
CA VAL A 423 -7.03 -18.25 -7.10
C VAL A 423 -6.96 -17.69 -8.50
N ARG A 424 -6.71 -16.38 -8.59
CA ARG A 424 -6.66 -15.65 -9.84
C ARG A 424 -5.43 -14.76 -9.92
N ILE A 425 -5.08 -14.32 -11.13
CA ILE A 425 -4.09 -13.25 -11.29
C ILE A 425 -4.72 -11.96 -10.77
N TYR A 426 -3.95 -11.18 -10.01
CA TYR A 426 -4.28 -9.79 -9.75
C TYR A 426 -3.88 -8.99 -10.99
N GLU A 427 -4.85 -8.57 -11.81
CA GLU A 427 -4.54 -7.86 -13.07
C GLU A 427 -3.76 -6.54 -12.80
N THR A 428 -2.86 -6.16 -13.69
CA THR A 428 -2.09 -4.91 -13.52
C THR A 428 -2.96 -3.67 -13.80
N ALA A 429 -3.93 -3.82 -14.70
CA ALA A 429 -4.71 -2.71 -15.22
C ALA A 429 -5.76 -2.21 -14.21
N ALA A 430 -5.71 -0.93 -13.85
CA ALA A 430 -6.55 -0.34 -12.80
C ALA A 430 -8.06 -0.45 -13.08
N GLU A 431 -8.46 -0.39 -14.36
CA GLU A 431 -9.86 -0.52 -14.79
C GLU A 431 -10.49 -1.87 -14.45
N LYS A 432 -9.67 -2.91 -14.23
CA LYS A 432 -10.15 -4.24 -13.81
C LYS A 432 -10.62 -4.28 -12.36
N HIS A 433 -10.24 -3.27 -11.58
CA HIS A 433 -10.47 -3.21 -10.14
C HIS A 433 -11.54 -2.17 -9.75
N VAL A 434 -12.19 -1.50 -10.70
CA VAL A 434 -13.19 -0.46 -10.41
C VAL A 434 -14.41 -0.98 -9.64
N ASN A 435 -14.71 -2.27 -9.79
CA ASN A 435 -15.82 -2.95 -9.11
C ASN A 435 -15.33 -3.92 -8.02
N ASP A 436 -14.03 -3.95 -7.74
CA ASP A 436 -13.52 -4.80 -6.65
C ASP A 436 -14.03 -4.26 -5.31
N ARG A 437 -14.53 -5.19 -4.50
CA ARG A 437 -14.95 -4.89 -3.12
C ARG A 437 -13.76 -4.54 -2.23
N ILE A 438 -12.61 -5.14 -2.53
CA ILE A 438 -11.36 -4.93 -1.80
C ILE A 438 -10.52 -3.89 -2.50
N VAL A 439 -10.33 -2.77 -1.83
CA VAL A 439 -9.49 -1.68 -2.34
C VAL A 439 -8.09 -1.87 -1.77
N GLN A 440 -7.15 -2.29 -2.62
CA GLN A 440 -5.73 -2.37 -2.27
C GLN A 440 -5.12 -0.97 -2.17
N GLU A 441 -4.63 -0.58 -0.99
CA GLU A 441 -4.28 0.80 -0.69
C GLU A 441 -2.77 1.04 -0.64
N THR A 442 -2.28 1.89 -1.53
CA THR A 442 -0.92 2.39 -1.48
C THR A 442 -0.86 3.89 -1.64
N ARG A 443 0.01 4.52 -0.85
CA ARG A 443 0.42 5.92 -1.02
C ARG A 443 1.54 6.09 -2.05
N PHE A 444 2.06 5.03 -2.65
CA PHE A 444 3.19 5.12 -3.58
C PHE A 444 2.72 5.01 -5.02
N SER A 445 3.32 5.83 -5.88
CA SER A 445 3.15 5.79 -7.33
C SER A 445 4.50 5.82 -8.01
N GLY A 446 4.60 5.15 -9.14
CA GLY A 446 5.81 5.09 -9.94
C GLY A 446 5.46 4.95 -11.42
N LEU A 447 6.49 4.93 -12.27
CA LEU A 447 6.30 4.88 -13.71
C LEU A 447 5.62 3.56 -14.10
N ASP A 448 4.61 3.68 -14.96
CA ASP A 448 3.79 2.55 -15.40
C ASP A 448 4.64 1.49 -16.15
N ALA A 449 4.69 0.26 -15.62
CA ALA A 449 5.42 -0.83 -16.25
C ALA A 449 4.79 -1.34 -17.55
N THR A 450 3.48 -1.11 -17.75
CA THR A 450 2.74 -1.57 -18.93
C THR A 450 2.89 -0.64 -20.13
N HIS A 451 3.23 0.63 -19.87
CA HIS A 451 3.48 1.68 -20.89
C HIS A 451 4.90 2.25 -20.73
N PRO A 452 5.96 1.49 -21.08
CA PRO A 452 7.36 1.86 -20.84
C PRO A 452 7.81 3.15 -21.56
N GLU A 453 7.16 3.55 -22.64
CA GLU A 453 7.37 4.81 -23.36
C GLU A 453 6.79 6.03 -22.62
N SER A 454 5.79 5.80 -21.77
CA SER A 454 5.11 6.83 -21.01
C SER A 454 5.89 7.18 -19.74
N LEU A 455 5.94 8.47 -19.40
CA LEU A 455 6.42 8.96 -18.10
C LEU A 455 5.30 9.14 -17.09
N GLN A 456 4.08 8.67 -17.41
CA GLN A 456 2.97 8.72 -16.47
C GLN A 456 3.23 7.81 -15.28
N LYS A 457 2.92 8.34 -14.09
CA LYS A 457 2.87 7.55 -12.88
C LYS A 457 1.49 6.95 -12.67
N VAL A 458 1.49 5.76 -12.09
CA VAL A 458 0.31 5.01 -11.64
C VAL A 458 0.60 4.47 -10.23
N PRO A 459 -0.45 4.13 -9.45
CA PRO A 459 -0.27 3.49 -8.14
C PRO A 459 0.61 2.23 -8.25
N TYR A 460 1.39 1.93 -7.22
CA TYR A 460 2.32 0.79 -7.23
C TYR A 460 1.63 -0.55 -7.56
N ILE A 461 0.43 -0.74 -7.04
CA ILE A 461 -0.37 -1.95 -7.27
C ILE A 461 -0.73 -2.15 -8.75
N PHE A 462 -0.84 -1.07 -9.52
CA PHE A 462 -1.19 -1.07 -10.95
C PHE A 462 0.05 -0.91 -11.86
N GLY A 463 1.19 -1.45 -11.44
CA GLY A 463 2.43 -1.49 -12.22
C GLY A 463 3.40 -0.34 -11.94
N GLY A 464 3.04 0.60 -11.07
CA GLY A 464 3.93 1.67 -10.63
C GLY A 464 5.10 1.18 -9.76
N ASP A 465 5.03 -0.05 -9.25
CA ASP A 465 6.12 -0.73 -8.54
C ASP A 465 7.19 -1.30 -9.49
N GLY A 466 7.00 -1.17 -10.80
CA GLY A 466 7.91 -1.67 -11.83
C GLY A 466 7.66 -3.12 -12.25
N SER A 467 6.56 -3.74 -11.80
CA SER A 467 6.18 -5.11 -12.16
C SER A 467 4.89 -5.18 -12.98
N ILE A 468 4.80 -6.17 -13.87
CA ILE A 468 3.55 -6.54 -14.56
C ILE A 468 3.05 -7.82 -13.88
N LYS A 469 1.92 -7.73 -13.20
CA LYS A 469 1.37 -8.75 -12.27
C LYS A 469 1.08 -10.08 -12.96
N GLU A 470 0.63 -10.05 -14.21
CA GLU A 470 0.43 -11.22 -15.07
C GLU A 470 1.75 -12.00 -15.27
N GLU A 471 2.85 -11.29 -15.50
CA GLU A 471 4.17 -11.87 -15.79
C GLU A 471 4.91 -12.33 -14.53
N VAL A 472 4.53 -11.79 -13.36
CA VAL A 472 5.05 -12.20 -12.05
C VAL A 472 4.06 -13.07 -11.27
N ALA A 473 2.98 -13.53 -11.90
CA ALA A 473 1.97 -14.40 -11.29
C ALA A 473 2.58 -15.57 -10.51
N PRO A 474 3.56 -16.33 -11.02
CA PRO A 474 4.17 -17.43 -10.27
C PRO A 474 4.85 -17.03 -8.97
N SER A 475 5.24 -15.76 -8.83
CA SER A 475 6.09 -15.28 -7.75
C SER A 475 5.35 -14.40 -6.75
N PHE A 476 4.62 -13.40 -7.24
CA PHE A 476 3.89 -12.48 -6.37
C PHE A 476 2.70 -11.78 -7.04
N GLY A 477 2.17 -12.32 -8.15
CA GLY A 477 1.10 -11.70 -8.93
C GLY A 477 -0.31 -12.29 -8.71
N LEU A 478 -0.49 -13.24 -7.78
CA LEU A 478 -1.80 -13.87 -7.54
C LEU A 478 -2.63 -13.17 -6.46
N ALA A 479 -3.93 -13.47 -6.50
CA ALA A 479 -4.94 -13.02 -5.56
C ALA A 479 -5.83 -14.20 -5.12
N ALA A 480 -6.23 -14.21 -3.85
CA ALA A 480 -7.09 -15.21 -3.23
C ALA A 480 -7.69 -14.66 -1.91
N SER A 481 -8.72 -15.31 -1.39
CA SER A 481 -9.22 -15.07 -0.04
C SER A 481 -8.36 -15.77 1.03
N ALA A 482 -8.43 -15.33 2.28
CA ALA A 482 -7.81 -16.04 3.39
C ALA A 482 -8.34 -17.49 3.52
N SER A 483 -9.63 -17.69 3.24
CA SER A 483 -10.29 -19.00 3.22
C SER A 483 -9.64 -19.95 2.21
N THR A 484 -9.49 -19.49 0.96
CA THR A 484 -8.78 -20.24 -0.09
C THR A 484 -7.37 -20.62 0.35
N ILE A 485 -6.62 -19.68 0.93
CA ILE A 485 -5.25 -19.95 1.37
C ILE A 485 -5.24 -21.02 2.48
N ALA A 486 -6.06 -20.88 3.52
CA ALA A 486 -6.09 -21.82 4.64
C ALA A 486 -6.45 -23.24 4.18
N ARG A 487 -7.41 -23.37 3.24
CA ARG A 487 -7.78 -24.65 2.64
C ARG A 487 -6.62 -25.26 1.84
N PHE A 488 -5.94 -24.43 1.05
CA PHE A 488 -4.82 -24.84 0.22
C PHE A 488 -3.65 -25.40 1.06
N ILE A 489 -3.21 -24.66 2.07
CA ILE A 489 -2.09 -25.09 2.92
C ILE A 489 -2.46 -26.26 3.87
N GLY A 490 -3.74 -26.60 3.98
CA GLY A 490 -4.19 -27.83 4.62
C GLY A 490 -3.82 -29.11 3.88
N LYS A 491 -3.39 -29.01 2.62
CA LYS A 491 -2.93 -30.14 1.79
C LYS A 491 -1.52 -29.97 1.23
N HIS A 492 -1.06 -28.72 1.11
CA HIS A 492 0.22 -28.39 0.49
C HIS A 492 1.16 -27.65 1.44
N ALA A 493 2.47 -27.80 1.22
CA ALA A 493 3.47 -27.11 2.02
C ALA A 493 3.32 -25.58 1.91
N VAL A 494 3.12 -24.89 3.04
CA VAL A 494 3.08 -23.42 3.09
C VAL A 494 4.44 -22.80 2.72
N TRP A 495 5.53 -23.51 3.02
CA TRP A 495 6.91 -23.19 2.66
C TRP A 495 7.61 -24.45 2.15
N GLY A 496 8.55 -24.31 1.20
CA GLY A 496 9.17 -25.48 0.55
C GLY A 496 8.29 -26.09 -0.54
N THR A 497 8.40 -27.39 -0.76
CA THR A 497 7.63 -28.17 -1.75
C THR A 497 7.15 -29.47 -1.14
N GLY A 498 5.94 -29.90 -1.50
CA GLY A 498 5.39 -31.16 -1.03
C GLY A 498 3.96 -31.04 -0.55
N GLU A 499 3.54 -32.08 0.15
CA GLU A 499 2.32 -32.11 0.95
C GLU A 499 2.42 -31.14 2.14
N ARG A 500 1.36 -31.04 2.94
CA ARG A 500 1.30 -30.17 4.12
C ARG A 500 2.50 -30.38 5.05
N GLU A 501 3.21 -29.29 5.36
CA GLU A 501 4.29 -29.25 6.36
C GLU A 501 4.13 -28.09 7.33
N VAL A 502 4.62 -28.26 8.56
CA VAL A 502 4.64 -27.19 9.57
C VAL A 502 5.56 -26.06 9.09
N GLY A 503 5.03 -24.85 9.04
CA GLY A 503 5.78 -23.73 8.49
C GLY A 503 4.97 -22.45 8.44
N ASN A 504 5.55 -21.42 7.85
CA ASN A 504 4.83 -20.19 7.57
C ASN A 504 5.40 -19.48 6.34
N ARG A 505 4.56 -18.68 5.70
CA ARG A 505 4.92 -17.80 4.60
C ARG A 505 4.28 -16.44 4.81
N GLN A 506 5.02 -15.39 4.49
CA GLN A 506 4.54 -14.01 4.52
C GLN A 506 4.84 -13.33 3.19
N GLY A 507 3.94 -12.46 2.76
CA GLY A 507 4.09 -11.60 1.61
C GLY A 507 3.75 -10.16 1.97
N GLY A 508 4.44 -9.22 1.35
CA GLY A 508 4.18 -7.80 1.53
C GLY A 508 4.73 -7.00 0.37
N LEU A 509 3.85 -6.20 -0.24
CA LEU A 509 4.19 -5.11 -1.14
C LEU A 509 3.35 -3.90 -0.76
N PRO A 510 3.76 -2.66 -1.12
CA PRO A 510 2.84 -1.54 -1.06
C PRO A 510 1.49 -1.92 -1.68
N ALA A 511 0.40 -1.59 -0.98
CA ALA A 511 -0.97 -2.02 -1.25
C ALA A 511 -1.44 -3.37 -0.69
N ALA A 512 -0.59 -4.32 -0.31
CA ALA A 512 -1.09 -5.61 0.17
C ALA A 512 -0.14 -6.34 1.11
N ARG A 513 -0.73 -7.08 2.05
CA ARG A 513 -0.01 -7.96 2.96
C ARG A 513 -0.79 -9.23 3.20
N ALA A 514 -0.10 -10.37 3.20
CA ALA A 514 -0.72 -11.64 3.51
C ALA A 514 0.25 -12.55 4.28
N MET A 515 -0.31 -13.45 5.07
CA MET A 515 0.46 -14.50 5.75
C MET A 515 -0.35 -15.79 5.83
N ALA A 516 0.37 -16.90 5.87
CA ALA A 516 -0.17 -18.24 6.03
C ALA A 516 0.73 -19.03 6.99
N VAL A 517 0.13 -19.86 7.84
CA VAL A 517 0.83 -20.66 8.83
C VAL A 517 0.20 -22.04 8.92
N SER A 518 1.03 -23.06 8.87
CA SER A 518 0.67 -24.45 9.17
C SER A 518 1.26 -24.81 10.52
N GLU A 519 0.39 -25.01 11.51
CA GLU A 519 0.80 -25.34 12.87
C GLU A 519 1.04 -26.84 13.05
N ALA A 520 1.85 -27.19 14.05
CA ALA A 520 2.07 -28.57 14.47
C ALA A 520 0.81 -29.24 15.03
N SER A 521 -0.21 -28.46 15.44
CA SER A 521 -1.51 -28.97 15.88
C SER A 521 -2.40 -29.49 14.75
N GLY A 522 -1.98 -29.37 13.49
CA GLY A 522 -2.80 -29.70 12.33
C GLY A 522 -3.72 -28.57 11.87
N ILE A 523 -3.69 -27.41 12.55
CA ILE A 523 -4.46 -26.23 12.17
C ILE A 523 -3.64 -25.39 11.19
N ASP A 524 -4.30 -24.96 10.12
CA ASP A 524 -3.76 -24.11 9.07
C ASP A 524 -4.52 -22.81 9.02
N TRP A 525 -3.85 -21.67 9.05
CA TRP A 525 -4.54 -20.39 9.09
C TRP A 525 -3.85 -19.33 8.22
N ALA A 526 -4.65 -18.38 7.77
CA ALA A 526 -4.21 -17.32 6.88
C ALA A 526 -4.85 -15.98 7.22
N VAL A 527 -4.14 -14.90 6.88
CA VAL A 527 -4.59 -13.52 6.99
C VAL A 527 -4.26 -12.77 5.72
N THR A 528 -5.24 -12.04 5.19
CA THR A 528 -5.08 -11.11 4.04
C THR A 528 -5.43 -9.70 4.48
N ILE A 529 -4.67 -8.70 4.04
CA ILE A 529 -4.76 -7.30 4.46
C ILE A 529 -4.57 -6.39 3.24
N ASN A 530 -5.43 -5.38 3.11
CA ASN A 530 -5.49 -4.49 1.94
C ASN A 530 -4.43 -3.36 1.90
N THR A 531 -3.36 -3.46 2.67
CA THR A 531 -2.32 -2.43 2.76
C THR A 531 -1.05 -2.95 3.42
N GLN A 532 0.11 -2.42 3.03
CA GLN A 532 1.36 -2.56 3.77
C GLN A 532 1.83 -1.23 4.41
N ASP A 533 1.27 -0.09 4.02
CA ASP A 533 1.87 1.23 4.29
C ASP A 533 2.23 1.46 5.78
N PHE A 534 1.35 1.09 6.72
CA PHE A 534 1.60 1.14 8.17
C PHE A 534 2.05 -0.20 8.77
N VAL A 535 1.89 -1.29 8.01
CA VAL A 535 2.04 -2.66 8.51
C VAL A 535 3.49 -3.11 8.31
N THR A 536 4.37 -2.68 9.23
CA THR A 536 5.79 -3.08 9.21
C THR A 536 5.97 -4.59 9.41
N ASP A 537 7.13 -5.13 9.02
CA ASP A 537 7.48 -6.54 9.27
C ASP A 537 7.45 -6.88 10.77
N LYS A 538 7.81 -5.91 11.61
CA LYS A 538 7.71 -6.02 13.06
C LYS A 538 6.26 -6.18 13.52
N GLU A 539 5.35 -5.32 13.05
CA GLU A 539 3.92 -5.41 13.44
C GLU A 539 3.26 -6.67 12.89
N THR A 540 3.68 -7.13 11.71
CA THR A 540 3.24 -8.40 11.12
C THR A 540 3.71 -9.60 11.95
N THR A 541 4.97 -9.57 12.39
CA THR A 541 5.54 -10.60 13.28
C THR A 541 4.82 -10.62 14.63
N VAL A 542 4.51 -9.45 15.19
CA VAL A 542 3.71 -9.34 16.43
C VAL A 542 2.32 -9.95 16.24
N LEU A 543 1.63 -9.61 15.15
CA LEU A 543 0.32 -10.20 14.85
C LEU A 543 0.40 -11.72 14.75
N ARG A 544 1.34 -12.24 13.95
CA ARG A 544 1.54 -13.68 13.76
C ARG A 544 1.86 -14.37 15.08
N ASP A 545 3.00 -14.06 15.69
CA ASP A 545 3.60 -14.90 16.73
C ASP A 545 3.03 -14.64 18.13
N ARG A 546 2.62 -13.41 18.42
CA ARG A 546 2.23 -13.00 19.78
C ARG A 546 0.72 -12.92 19.95
N LEU A 547 -0.03 -12.63 18.89
CA LEU A 547 -1.47 -12.41 18.98
C LEU A 547 -2.26 -13.60 18.43
N LEU A 548 -1.95 -14.07 17.22
CA LEU A 548 -2.73 -15.12 16.55
C LEU A 548 -2.25 -16.53 16.87
N LYS A 549 -0.94 -16.82 16.78
CA LYS A 549 -0.38 -18.15 17.05
C LYS A 549 -0.86 -18.78 18.37
N PRO A 550 -0.88 -18.04 19.50
CA PRO A 550 -1.31 -18.59 20.79
C PRO A 550 -2.76 -19.07 20.81
N LEU A 551 -3.61 -18.66 19.87
CA LEU A 551 -4.98 -19.17 19.75
C LEU A 551 -5.01 -20.65 19.33
N PHE A 552 -3.96 -21.13 18.66
CA PHE A 552 -3.89 -22.45 18.02
C PHE A 552 -2.76 -23.35 18.54
N SER A 553 -1.90 -22.83 19.44
CA SER A 553 -0.67 -23.48 19.88
C SER A 553 -0.78 -24.30 21.18
N GLU A 554 -1.83 -24.11 22.00
CA GLU A 554 -1.91 -24.83 23.28
C GLU A 554 -2.73 -26.13 23.18
N PRO A 555 -2.19 -27.29 23.62
CA PRO A 555 -2.95 -28.55 23.68
C PRO A 555 -4.17 -28.48 24.60
N LYS A 556 -4.16 -27.59 25.60
CA LYS A 556 -5.28 -27.33 26.50
C LYS A 556 -6.31 -26.35 25.93
N SER A 557 -5.93 -25.55 24.93
CA SER A 557 -6.83 -24.65 24.19
C SER A 557 -7.39 -25.29 22.92
N CYS A 558 -7.15 -26.59 22.68
CA CYS A 558 -8.11 -27.39 21.93
C CYS A 558 -9.42 -27.35 22.71
N PHE A 559 -10.19 -26.28 22.44
CA PHE A 559 -11.57 -26.13 22.88
C PHE A 559 -12.26 -27.47 22.67
N SER A 560 -13.15 -27.86 23.59
CA SER A 560 -13.76 -29.20 23.58
C SER A 560 -14.31 -29.62 22.20
N TRP A 561 -14.67 -28.65 21.36
CA TRP A 561 -15.07 -28.82 19.96
C TRP A 561 -13.92 -29.16 18.99
N LEU A 562 -12.73 -28.54 19.12
CA LEU A 562 -11.52 -28.86 18.33
C LEU A 562 -11.03 -30.29 18.58
N ARG A 563 -11.26 -30.87 19.77
CA ARG A 563 -10.93 -32.27 20.05
C ARG A 563 -11.59 -33.25 19.08
N ARG A 564 -12.73 -32.91 18.49
CA ARG A 564 -13.38 -33.76 17.46
C ARG A 564 -12.57 -33.82 16.16
N PHE A 565 -11.77 -32.79 15.87
CA PHE A 565 -10.94 -32.70 14.67
C PHE A 565 -9.50 -33.15 14.94
N CYS A 566 -8.97 -32.92 16.15
CA CYS A 566 -7.61 -33.31 16.52
C CYS A 566 -7.48 -34.77 17.00
N ALA A 567 -8.58 -35.48 17.30
CA ALA A 567 -8.55 -36.86 17.83
C ALA A 567 -8.20 -37.95 16.79
N GLY A 568 -7.79 -37.58 15.57
CA GLY A 568 -7.36 -38.50 14.53
C GLY A 568 -6.02 -38.14 13.86
N VAL A 569 -5.22 -37.27 14.51
CA VAL A 569 -3.87 -36.88 14.05
C VAL A 569 -2.81 -37.71 14.76
#